data_AF-A0A093ZD36-F1
#
_entry.id   AF-A0A093ZD36-F1
#
_cell.length_a   1.000
_cell.length_b   1.000
_cell.length_c   1.000
_cell.angle_alpha   90.00
_cell.angle_beta   90.00
_cell.angle_gamma   90.00
#
_symmetry.space_group_name_H-M   'P 1'
#
loop_
_entity.id
_entity.type
_entity.pdbx_description
1 polymer ?
#
loop_
_entity_poly.entity_id
_entity_poly.type
_entity_poly.pdbx_seq_one_letter_code
_entity_poly.pdbx_strand_id
1 'polypeptide(L)'
;MWPGGKKREMILRTATQKAKTRTEASLMLATLIPDLVGNVVGRVNAQAASRRIFATLNNPRLNSHLMFTLLDEIVDVLFRGSRT
;
A
#
# COMPACT_ATOMS: atom_id res chain seq x y z
N MET A 1 -20.02 -3.70 1.81
CA MET A 1 -21.14 -4.64 1.59
C MET A 1 -20.67 -5.69 0.59
N TRP A 2 -20.62 -6.97 0.96
CA TRP A 2 -20.13 -8.03 0.04
C TRP A 2 -21.16 -8.28 -1.07
N PRO A 3 -20.76 -8.44 -2.35
CA PRO A 3 -21.69 -8.79 -3.42
C PRO A 3 -22.47 -10.06 -3.04
N GLY A 4 -23.80 -9.97 -2.94
CA GLY A 4 -24.66 -11.10 -2.56
C GLY A 4 -24.59 -11.52 -1.08
N GLY A 5 -24.03 -10.70 -0.18
CA GLY A 5 -24.03 -10.96 1.27
C GLY A 5 -23.14 -12.10 1.75
N LYS A 6 -22.47 -12.82 0.84
CA LYS A 6 -21.54 -13.90 1.18
C LYS A 6 -20.13 -13.35 1.34
N LYS A 7 -19.48 -13.66 2.47
CA LYS A 7 -18.07 -13.35 2.67
C LYS A 7 -17.26 -14.10 1.60
N ARG A 8 -16.42 -13.35 0.87
CA ARG A 8 -15.50 -13.95 -0.10
C ARG A 8 -14.60 -14.96 0.60
N GLU A 9 -14.49 -16.16 0.05
CA GLU A 9 -13.50 -17.14 0.50
C GLU A 9 -12.08 -16.62 0.23
N MET A 10 -11.28 -16.56 1.29
CA MET A 10 -9.91 -16.05 1.21
C MET A 10 -8.96 -17.18 0.85
N ILE A 11 -8.73 -17.37 -0.45
CA ILE A 11 -7.71 -18.30 -0.93
C ILE A 11 -6.32 -17.70 -0.63
N LEU A 12 -5.51 -18.43 0.15
CA LEU A 12 -4.15 -18.01 0.49
C LEU A 12 -3.28 -17.99 -0.77
N ARG A 13 -2.73 -16.81 -1.10
CA ARG A 13 -1.79 -16.67 -2.22
C ARG A 13 -0.44 -17.28 -1.86
N THR A 14 0.12 -18.06 -2.78
CA THR A 14 1.47 -18.60 -2.65
C THR A 14 2.52 -17.49 -2.76
N ALA A 15 3.75 -17.77 -2.32
CA ALA A 15 4.86 -16.83 -2.45
C ALA A 15 5.11 -16.43 -3.91
N THR A 16 5.05 -17.40 -4.84
CA THR A 16 5.21 -17.17 -6.28
C THR A 16 4.13 -16.27 -6.84
N GLN A 17 2.86 -16.49 -6.45
CA GLN A 17 1.75 -15.62 -6.86
C GLN A 17 1.94 -14.19 -6.35
N LYS A 18 2.34 -14.03 -5.08
CA LYS A 18 2.62 -12.70 -4.49
C LYS A 18 3.77 -11.99 -5.20
N ALA A 19 4.84 -12.72 -5.55
CA ALA A 19 5.98 -12.18 -6.28
C ALA A 19 5.58 -11.76 -7.70
N LYS A 20 4.86 -12.61 -8.43
CA LYS A 20 4.36 -12.32 -9.78
C LYS A 20 3.52 -11.03 -9.81
N THR A 21 2.51 -10.93 -8.94
CA THR A 21 1.65 -9.74 -8.87
C THR A 21 2.45 -8.48 -8.52
N ARG A 22 3.48 -8.59 -7.66
CA ARG A 22 4.33 -7.45 -7.30
C ARG A 22 5.13 -6.95 -8.50
N THR A 23 5.69 -7.86 -9.30
CA THR A 23 6.43 -7.50 -10.51
C THR A 23 5.52 -6.83 -11.54
N GLU A 24 4.36 -7.42 -11.81
CA GLU A 24 3.38 -6.88 -12.76
C GLU A 24 2.89 -5.49 -12.34
N ALA A 25 2.52 -5.32 -11.08
CA ALA A 25 2.07 -4.03 -10.55
C ALA A 25 3.16 -2.96 -10.60
N SER A 26 4.41 -3.32 -10.28
CA SER A 26 5.55 -2.39 -10.35
C SER A 26 5.76 -1.84 -11.75
N LEU A 27 5.69 -2.73 -12.76
CA LEU A 27 5.81 -2.36 -14.17
C LEU A 27 4.65 -1.47 -14.59
N MET A 28 3.41 -1.87 -14.31
CA MET A 28 2.21 -1.10 -14.66
C MET A 28 2.22 0.30 -14.04
N LEU A 29 2.55 0.44 -12.76
CA LEU A 29 2.59 1.76 -12.12
C LEU A 29 3.69 2.64 -12.72
N ALA A 30 4.86 2.07 -13.00
CA ALA A 30 5.96 2.80 -13.60
C ALA A 30 5.64 3.31 -15.03
N THR A 31 4.65 2.74 -15.72
CA THR A 31 4.19 3.24 -17.03
C THR A 31 2.98 4.17 -16.91
N LEU A 32 2.00 3.84 -16.06
CA LEU A 32 0.74 4.59 -15.95
C LEU A 32 0.88 5.91 -15.18
N ILE A 33 1.70 5.95 -14.13
CA ILE A 33 1.87 7.17 -13.31
C ILE A 33 2.44 8.34 -14.15
N PRO A 34 3.47 8.14 -15.00
CA PRO A 34 3.90 9.18 -15.93
C PRO A 34 2.81 9.72 -16.86
N ASP A 35 1.86 8.88 -17.29
CA ASP A 35 0.76 9.32 -18.14
C ASP A 35 -0.25 10.18 -17.36
N LEU A 36 -0.48 9.86 -16.08
CA LEU A 36 -1.44 10.56 -15.25
C LEU A 36 -0.93 11.94 -14.78
N VAL A 37 0.33 12.03 -14.35
CA VAL A 37 0.86 13.23 -13.67
C VAL A 37 2.13 13.81 -14.30
N GLY A 38 2.61 13.23 -15.41
CA GLY A 38 3.88 13.62 -16.04
C GLY A 38 3.93 15.08 -16.48
N ASN A 39 2.78 15.70 -16.79
CA ASN A 39 2.70 17.11 -17.17
C ASN A 39 2.94 18.07 -15.99
N VAL A 40 2.75 17.63 -14.75
CA VAL A 40 2.90 18.47 -13.54
C VAL A 40 4.29 18.35 -12.95
N VAL A 41 4.83 17.14 -12.89
CA VAL A 41 6.10 16.86 -12.19
C VAL A 41 7.25 16.48 -13.11
N GLY A 42 7.00 16.33 -14.41
CA GLY A 42 7.93 15.79 -15.40
C GLY A 42 7.87 14.25 -15.44
N ARG A 43 7.90 13.66 -16.65
CA ARG A 43 7.73 12.21 -16.85
C ARG A 43 8.79 11.37 -16.14
N VAL A 44 10.05 11.80 -16.18
CA VAL A 44 11.17 11.08 -15.53
C VAL A 44 11.01 11.08 -14.00
N ASN A 45 10.63 12.23 -13.43
CA ASN A 45 10.38 12.35 -11.99
C ASN A 45 9.16 11.50 -11.57
N ALA A 46 8.08 11.53 -12.35
CA ALA A 46 6.89 10.71 -12.12
C ALA A 46 7.23 9.21 -12.10
N GLN A 47 8.07 8.74 -13.03
CA GLN A 47 8.51 7.36 -13.10
C GLN A 47 9.38 6.97 -11.89
N ALA A 48 10.35 7.82 -11.53
CA ALA A 48 11.21 7.60 -10.37
C ALA A 48 10.42 7.59 -9.06
N ALA A 49 9.49 8.53 -8.89
CA ALA A 49 8.59 8.61 -7.75
C ALA A 49 7.68 7.39 -7.66
N SER A 50 7.10 6.93 -8.78
CA SER A 50 6.29 5.71 -8.82
C SER A 50 7.04 4.50 -8.29
N ARG A 51 8.29 4.29 -8.73
CA ARG A 51 9.13 3.18 -8.26
C ARG A 51 9.47 3.31 -6.77
N ARG A 52 9.79 4.53 -6.31
CA ARG A 52 10.08 4.79 -4.89
C ARG A 52 8.86 4.51 -4.01
N ILE A 53 7.69 5.06 -4.35
CA ILE A 53 6.45 4.86 -3.60
C ILE A 53 6.09 3.37 -3.56
N PHE A 54 6.17 2.67 -4.69
CA PHE A 54 5.92 1.24 -4.75
C PHE A 54 6.86 0.45 -3.83
N ALA A 55 8.16 0.77 -3.83
CA ALA A 55 9.14 0.14 -2.95
C ALA A 55 8.86 0.42 -1.47
N THR A 56 8.49 1.66 -1.13
CA THR A 56 8.13 2.07 0.24
C THR A 56 6.93 1.28 0.75
N LEU A 57 5.85 1.19 -0.02
CA LEU A 57 4.63 0.44 0.34
C LEU A 57 4.88 -1.07 0.46
N ASN A 58 5.93 -1.58 -0.19
CA ASN A 58 6.29 -2.99 -0.19
C ASN A 58 7.47 -3.32 0.75
N ASN A 59 7.86 -2.38 1.62
CA ASN A 59 8.95 -2.57 2.57
C ASN A 59 8.40 -3.13 3.90
N PRO A 60 8.74 -4.37 4.28
CA PRO A 60 8.19 -4.99 5.49
C PRO A 60 8.60 -4.25 6.76
N ARG A 61 9.81 -3.68 6.82
CA ARG A 61 10.29 -2.94 8.00
C ARG A 61 9.51 -1.65 8.21
N LEU A 62 9.32 -0.87 7.15
CA LEU A 62 8.53 0.37 7.21
C LEU A 62 7.06 0.08 7.54
N ASN A 63 6.51 -0.98 6.94
CA ASN A 63 5.13 -1.39 7.20
C ASN A 63 4.93 -1.84 8.66
N SER A 64 5.87 -2.61 9.22
CA SER A 64 5.81 -2.99 10.64
C SER A 64 5.87 -1.76 11.54
N HIS A 65 6.76 -0.81 11.27
CA HIS A 65 6.82 0.44 12.01
C HIS A 65 5.49 1.20 11.93
N LEU A 66 4.93 1.37 10.72
CA LEU A 66 3.65 2.04 10.52
C LEU A 66 2.51 1.37 11.32
N MET A 67 2.48 0.03 11.37
CA MET A 67 1.47 -0.69 12.15
C MET A 67 1.62 -0.44 13.66
N PHE A 68 2.85 -0.38 14.19
CA PHE A 68 3.05 -0.03 15.59
C PHE A 68 2.66 1.43 15.88
N THR A 69 3.01 2.37 14.99
CA THR A 69 2.57 3.76 15.14
C THR A 69 1.04 3.86 15.15
N LEU A 70 0.34 3.19 14.24
CA LEU A 70 -1.12 3.17 14.24
C LEU A 70 -1.70 2.52 15.49
N LEU A 71 -1.07 1.46 16.01
CA LEU A 71 -1.49 0.81 17.24
C LEU A 71 -1.35 1.75 18.44
N ASP A 72 -0.24 2.48 18.53
CA ASP A 72 0.00 3.47 19.58
C ASP A 72 -1.08 4.56 19.56
N GLU A 73 -1.40 5.11 18.37
CA GLU A 73 -2.47 6.10 18.20
C GLU A 73 -3.86 5.54 18.60
N ILE A 74 -4.16 4.30 18.24
CA ILE A 74 -5.42 3.64 18.64
C ILE A 74 -5.50 3.51 20.17
N VAL A 75 -4.41 3.09 20.81
CA VAL A 75 -4.36 2.94 22.27
C VAL A 75 -4.49 4.29 22.97
N ASP A 76 -3.83 5.34 22.47
CA ASP A 76 -3.95 6.70 22.99
C ASP A 76 -5.41 7.18 22.93
N VAL A 77 -6.05 7.08 21.76
CA VAL A 77 -7.46 7.47 21.57
C VAL A 77 -8.40 6.69 22.51
N LEU A 78 -8.25 5.37 22.59
CA LEU A 78 -9.18 4.53 23.35
C LEU A 78 -9.02 4.66 24.87
N PHE A 79 -7.80 4.82 25.37
CA PHE A 79 -7.53 4.70 26.81
C PHE A 79 -7.08 5.99 27.51
N ARG A 80 -6.61 7.01 26.77
CA ARG A 80 -6.33 8.33 27.36
C ARG A 80 -7.50 9.28 27.28
N GLY A 81 -8.38 9.16 26.27
CA GLY A 81 -9.62 9.95 26.18
C GLY A 81 -10.65 9.69 27.28
N SER A 82 -10.50 8.61 28.07
CA SER A 82 -11.39 8.24 29.19
C SER A 82 -10.97 8.84 30.55
N ARG A 83 -9.92 9.67 30.61
CA ARG A 83 -9.50 10.38 31.83
C ARG A 83 -9.96 11.85 31.80
N THR A 84 -11.27 12.04 31.78
CA THR A 84 -11.99 13.26 32.19
C THR A 84 -13.34 12.81 32.73
#